data_AF-A0A063ZU26-F1
#
_entry.id   AF-A0A063ZU26-F1
#
_cell.length_a   1.000
_cell.length_b   1.000
_cell.length_c   1.000
_cell.angle_alpha   90.00
_cell.angle_beta   90.00
_cell.angle_gamma   90.00
#
_symmetry.space_group_name_H-M   'P 1'
#
loop_
_entity.id
_entity.type
_entity.pdbx_description
1 polymer ?
#
loop_
_entity_poly.entity_id
_entity_poly.type
_entity_poly.pdbx_seq_one_letter_code
_entity_poly.pdbx_strand_id
1 'polypeptide(L)' 'MCERSADCSKNDACQLVIRNNDTGIETVEYYCKAHLVGRICEVEAEDGLAVVDATKLWS' A
#
# COMPACT_ATOMS: atom_id res chain seq x y z
N MET A 1 11.44 -10.10 2.54
CA MET A 1 9.99 -10.27 2.33
C MET A 1 9.34 -9.13 3.10
N CYS A 2 8.66 -8.20 2.42
CA CYS A 2 8.04 -7.04 3.08
C CYS A 2 6.94 -7.55 4.01
N GLU A 3 7.03 -7.23 5.30
CA GLU A 3 6.28 -7.89 6.38
C GLU A 3 4.81 -7.45 6.46
N ARG A 4 4.42 -6.43 5.70
CA ARG A 4 3.05 -5.93 5.60
C ARG A 4 2.27 -6.64 4.49
N SER A 5 1.98 -7.93 4.68
CA SER A 5 1.04 -8.63 3.80
C SER A 5 -0.40 -8.26 4.18
N ALA A 6 -1.04 -7.39 3.40
CA ALA A 6 -2.44 -7.05 3.58
C ALA A 6 -3.35 -8.29 3.53
N ASP A 7 -4.35 -8.32 4.43
CA ASP A 7 -5.38 -9.35 4.50
C ASP A 7 -6.47 -9.09 3.44
N CYS A 8 -6.08 -9.11 2.16
CA CYS A 8 -7.00 -9.00 1.05
C CYS A 8 -7.08 -10.30 0.22
N SER A 9 -8.25 -10.59 -0.35
CA SER A 9 -8.51 -11.76 -1.20
C SER A 9 -7.91 -11.54 -2.59
N LYS A 10 -7.53 -12.61 -3.30
CA LYS A 10 -6.93 -12.54 -4.66
C LYS A 10 -7.79 -11.79 -5.68
N ASN A 11 -9.11 -11.74 -5.47
CA ASN A 11 -10.08 -11.21 -6.43
C ASN A 11 -10.59 -9.80 -6.08
N ASP A 12 -10.18 -9.23 -4.95
CA ASP A 12 -10.69 -7.93 -4.48
C ASP A 12 -9.67 -6.81 -4.72
N ALA A 13 -10.18 -5.58 -4.91
CA ALA A 13 -9.35 -4.38 -4.90
C ALA A 13 -8.95 -4.05 -3.45
N CYS A 14 -7.64 -3.97 -3.22
CA CYS A 14 -7.04 -3.57 -1.95
C CYS A 14 -6.65 -2.09 -2.04
N GLN A 15 -6.85 -1.34 -0.97
CA GLN A 15 -6.43 0.04 -0.86
C GLN A 15 -5.02 0.12 -0.28
N LEU A 16 -4.23 1.05 -0.80
CA LEU A 16 -2.94 1.44 -0.24
C LEU A 16 -2.96 2.95 0.00
N VAL A 17 -2.66 3.36 1.22
CA VAL A 17 -2.49 4.77 1.59
C VAL A 17 -1.00 5.02 1.79
N ILE A 18 -0.44 5.92 0.99
CA ILE A 18 0.96 6.31 1.03
C ILE A 18 1.03 7.76 1.48
N ARG A 19 1.89 8.06 2.44
CA ARG A 19 2.23 9.44 2.80
C ARG A 19 3.59 9.80 2.21
N ASN A 20 3.66 10.96 1.56
CA ASN A 20 4.92 11.59 1.25
C ASN A 20 5.40 12.36 2.50
N ASN A 21 6.56 12.00 3.03
CA ASN A 21 7.09 12.56 4.28
C ASN A 21 7.60 14.00 4.12
N ASP A 22 8.00 14.40 2.92
CA ASP A 22 8.49 15.76 2.65
C ASP A 22 7.35 16.78 2.60
N THR A 23 6.20 16.38 2.09
CA THR A 23 5.03 17.26 1.87
C THR A 23 3.90 17.01 2.87
N GLY A 24 3.88 15.86 3.54
CA GLY A 24 2.81 15.39 4.41
C GLY A 24 1.55 14.94 3.67
N ILE A 25 1.54 14.93 2.33
CA ILE A 25 0.38 14.58 1.52
C ILE A 25 0.17 13.06 1.53
N GLU A 26 -1.09 12.65 1.69
CA GLU A 26 -1.52 11.27 1.58
C GLU A 26 -2.18 11.00 0.23
N THR A 27 -1.77 9.93 -0.42
CA THR A 27 -2.31 9.44 -1.69
C THR A 27 -2.90 8.06 -1.49
N VAL A 28 -4.07 7.83 -2.09
CA VAL A 28 -4.76 6.55 -2.07
C VAL A 28 -4.60 5.87 -3.43
N GLU A 29 -4.03 4.67 -3.43
CA GLU A 29 -3.83 3.82 -4.59
C GLU A 29 -4.64 2.52 -4.44
N TYR A 30 -5.02 1.89 -5.56
CA TYR A 30 -5.82 0.65 -5.57
C TYR A 30 -5.15 -0.45 -6.38
N TYR A 31 -5.01 -1.63 -5.78
CA TYR A 31 -4.29 -2.76 -6.39
C TYR A 31 -5.00 -4.09 -6.14
N CYS A 32 -4.80 -5.06 -7.04
CA CYS A 32 -5.02 -6.46 -6.70
C CYS A 32 -3.92 -6.94 -5.73
N LYS A 33 -4.18 -8.00 -4.95
CA LYS A 33 -3.24 -8.50 -3.93
C LYS A 33 -1.81 -8.70 -4.45
N ALA A 34 -1.66 -9.26 -5.65
CA ALA A 34 -0.36 -9.54 -6.23
C ALA A 34 0.46 -8.27 -6.50
N HIS A 35 -0.18 -7.18 -6.95
CA HIS A 35 0.49 -5.91 -7.22
C HIS A 35 0.67 -5.07 -5.95
N LEU A 36 -0.23 -5.21 -4.97
CA LEU A 36 -0.15 -4.48 -3.70
C LEU A 36 1.17 -4.75 -2.97
N VAL A 37 1.56 -6.03 -2.87
CA VAL A 37 2.80 -6.42 -2.16
C VAL A 37 4.02 -5.82 -2.85
N GLY A 38 4.04 -5.82 -4.19
CA GLY A 38 5.12 -5.18 -4.97
C GLY A 38 5.20 -3.68 -4.68
N ARG A 39 4.06 -3.00 -4.71
CA ARG A 39 3.99 -1.55 -4.46
C ARG A 39 4.43 -1.17 -3.05
N ILE A 40 4.04 -1.94 -2.03
CA ILE A 40 4.50 -1.74 -0.64
C ILE A 40 6.02 -1.79 -0.56
N CYS A 41 6.65 -2.78 -1.20
CA CYS A 41 8.11 -2.89 -1.19
C CYS A 41 8.81 -1.72 -1.89
N GLU A 42 8.24 -1.21 -2.99
CA GLU A 42 8.77 -0.01 -3.66
C GLU A 42 8.70 1.21 -2.74
N VAL A 43 7.56 1.42 -2.09
CA VAL A 43 7.35 2.53 -1.15
C VAL A 43 8.27 2.44 0.05
N GLU A 44 8.45 1.25 0.62
CA GLU A 44 9.36 1.03 1.76
C GLU A 44 10.84 1.17 1.38
N ALA A 45 11.19 1.08 0.10
CA ALA A 45 12.55 1.32 -0.42
C ALA A 45 12.81 2.78 -0.82
N GLU A 46 11.77 3.61 -0.89
CA GLU A 46 11.88 5.02 -1.28
C GLU A 46 12.01 5.91 -0.04
N ASP A 47 13.21 6.48 0.17
CA ASP A 47 13.50 7.45 1.22
C ASP A 47 12.70 8.74 0.98
N GLY A 48 11.47 8.80 1.50
CA GLY A 48 10.56 9.93 1.31
C GLY A 48 9.09 9.52 1.32
N LEU A 49 8.79 8.23 1.15
CA LEU A 49 7.43 7.71 1.24
C LEU A 49 7.26 6.80 2.46
N ALA A 50 6.01 6.66 2.91
CA ALA A 50 5.65 5.76 3.98
C ALA A 50 4.29 5.11 3.70
N VAL A 51 4.19 3.79 3.90
CA VAL A 51 2.91 3.09 3.91
C VAL A 51 2.19 3.41 5.22
N VAL A 52 1.05 4.10 5.11
CA VAL A 52 0.20 4.46 6.25
C VAL A 52 -0.84 3.38 6.51
N ASP A 53 -1.49 2.92 5.44
CA ASP A 53 -2.51 1.87 5.51
C ASP A 53 -2.47 0.99 4.27
N ALA A 54 -2.73 -0.29 4.45
CA ALA A 54 -2.79 -1.26 3.37
C ALA A 54 -3.89 -2.27 3.66
N THR A 55 -5.14 -1.79 3.71
CA THR A 55 -6.30 -2.63 4.02
C THR A 55 -7.14 -2.95 2.79
N LYS A 56 -7.84 -4.08 2.87
CA LYS A 56 -8.93 -4.40 1.95
C LYS A 56 -10.03 -3.33 2.14
N LEU A 57 -10.51 -2.71 1.07
CA LEU A 57 -11.80 -2.03 1.12
C LEU A 57 -12.87 -3.10 1.34
N TRP A 58 -13.49 -3.15 2.52
CA TRP A 58 -14.57 -4.10 2.78
C TRP A 58 -15.86 -3.62 2.10
N SER A 59 -16.65 -4.63 1.72
CA SER A 59 -17.97 -4.64 1.04
C SER A 59 -18.95 -3.56 1.47
#